data_AF-A0A8T1STX4-F1
#
_entry.id   AF-A0A8T1STX4-F1
#
_cell.length_a   1.000
_cell.length_b   1.000
_cell.length_c   1.000
_cell.angle_alpha   90.00
_cell.angle_beta   90.00
_cell.angle_gamma   90.00
#
_symmetry.space_group_name_H-M   'P 1'
#
loop_
_entity.id
_entity.type
_entity.pdbx_description
1 polymer ?
#
loop_
_entity_poly.entity_id
_entity_poly.type
_entity_poly.pdbx_seq_one_letter_code
_entity_poly.pdbx_strand_id
1 'polypeptide(L)'
;AASPLFGNQNVLASSIRSTVMETSTSASAGSSPPKTVLYSKYEVDIDTQKRSTSYPGKEHIESILEEYSQQVRDLQKRLNDNTELHEQQKFNLRQTIVDLQTKLQEVQMERDALVDIRRRESQSQEDIKIQLQATVHELETANHLQEEMLREANSQTEHLKKMVHGHEEVLHELRGVLVDYEDSTGKRVYEHENISGLHIRNLGTAFSKVLRDLDSEVSYLKGRIFPLEEQLESVKKESQVKTELLLQQHQDRIEQLINEHEQEVAALTDKTNSARSHANSIQSQMEIIQEQTRNQNSMYMRQVSQLESTVSQLRSELREAKRMYEDKIEDLEKQLHLAHSEMAEAQTERDQYSQESGNLDDQLQQLLADLHKKEMELSLEKEQNKRLWDRDTGNSITIDHLRRELDNKNMELQRMENIVKTMKTECQGQMERQMAAIKEKNESIERVSSLTAQLESTKEMLRKVVEDLTAKKINLEASERTVSDLTACLQEKERAIEITNEEIKKLRSRVDSKLQE
;
A
#
# COMPACT_ATOMS: atom_id res chain seq x y z
N ALA A 1 108.66 12.73 11.31
CA ALA A 1 110.08 13.14 11.43
C ALA A 1 110.94 12.14 10.65
N ALA A 2 112.12 12.54 10.19
CA ALA A 2 113.04 11.64 9.49
C ALA A 2 114.03 11.00 10.48
N SER A 3 114.40 9.74 10.20
CA SER A 3 115.60 9.07 10.73
C SER A 3 116.85 9.53 9.93
N PRO A 4 118.08 9.04 10.21
CA PRO A 4 118.55 8.28 11.37
C PRO A 4 119.80 8.93 12.01
N LEU A 5 120.44 8.24 12.96
CA LEU A 5 121.87 8.40 13.23
C LEU A 5 122.51 7.04 13.53
N PHE A 6 123.57 6.71 12.79
CA PHE A 6 124.39 5.50 12.94
C PHE A 6 125.77 5.88 13.47
N GLY A 7 126.36 5.04 14.31
CA GLY A 7 127.75 5.17 14.77
C GLY A 7 127.98 4.42 16.09
N ASN A 8 129.20 3.96 16.40
CA ASN A 8 130.43 3.94 15.59
C ASN A 8 131.43 2.94 16.22
N GLN A 9 132.63 2.79 15.64
CA GLN A 9 133.79 2.03 16.19
C GLN A 9 133.63 0.49 16.21
N ASN A 10 134.44 -0.37 15.56
CA ASN A 10 135.75 -0.29 14.88
C ASN A 10 137.00 -0.23 15.82
N VAL A 11 138.16 -0.71 15.31
CA VAL A 11 139.56 -0.46 15.77
C VAL A 11 140.22 -1.44 16.79
N LEU A 12 141.09 -2.34 16.28
CA LEU A 12 142.42 -2.77 16.80
C LEU A 12 142.54 -3.55 18.16
N ALA A 13 143.62 -4.27 18.51
CA ALA A 13 144.80 -4.80 17.78
C ALA A 13 145.53 -5.95 18.53
N SER A 14 146.56 -6.50 17.85
CA SER A 14 147.57 -7.50 18.22
C SER A 14 148.24 -7.46 19.62
N SER A 15 148.65 -8.66 20.09
CA SER A 15 149.89 -8.91 20.84
C SER A 15 150.40 -10.32 20.44
N ILE A 16 151.47 -10.48 19.65
CA ILE A 16 152.91 -10.49 19.98
C ILE A 16 153.41 -11.82 20.61
N ARG A 17 154.58 -12.28 20.12
CA ARG A 17 155.17 -13.62 20.28
C ARG A 17 155.73 -13.91 21.68
N SER A 18 155.51 -15.14 22.15
CA SER A 18 156.51 -16.19 22.46
C SER A 18 155.74 -17.53 22.63
N THR A 19 156.26 -18.77 22.58
CA THR A 19 157.49 -19.34 23.16
C THR A 19 157.87 -20.67 22.47
N VAL A 20 159.19 -20.94 22.44
CA VAL A 20 159.95 -22.23 22.32
C VAL A 20 159.19 -23.57 22.19
N MET A 21 159.65 -24.40 21.25
CA MET A 21 159.88 -25.86 21.42
C MET A 21 161.38 -26.10 21.20
N GLU A 22 162.13 -26.64 22.16
CA GLU A 22 162.23 -28.05 22.58
C GLU A 22 162.91 -28.96 21.54
N THR A 23 164.25 -29.04 21.65
CA THR A 23 165.08 -30.09 21.04
C THR A 23 165.58 -31.04 22.13
N SER A 24 164.92 -32.19 22.29
CA SER A 24 165.33 -33.21 23.26
C SER A 24 166.39 -34.16 22.66
N THR A 25 167.61 -34.11 23.19
CA THR A 25 168.66 -35.11 22.89
C THR A 25 168.78 -36.13 24.00
N SER A 26 168.56 -37.41 23.69
CA SER A 26 168.80 -38.53 24.59
C SER A 26 169.90 -39.44 24.02
N ALA A 27 171.05 -39.51 24.68
CA ALA A 27 172.13 -40.44 24.35
C ALA A 27 172.69 -41.05 25.64
N SER A 28 172.43 -42.35 25.85
CA SER A 28 173.04 -43.13 26.93
C SER A 28 174.42 -43.64 26.52
N ALA A 29 175.43 -43.48 27.37
CA ALA A 29 176.78 -44.01 27.14
C ALA A 29 177.33 -44.73 28.38
N GLY A 30 177.93 -45.90 28.17
CA GLY A 30 178.63 -46.69 29.18
C GLY A 30 178.51 -48.20 28.95
N SER A 31 179.46 -49.05 29.35
CA SER A 31 180.85 -48.76 29.75
C SER A 31 181.69 -50.05 29.73
N SER A 32 183.01 -49.92 29.57
CA SER A 32 183.98 -51.03 29.47
C SER A 32 184.55 -51.46 30.86
N PRO A 33 185.40 -52.52 30.97
CA PRO A 33 185.95 -53.05 32.24
C PRO A 33 187.35 -52.43 32.54
N PRO A 34 188.31 -53.02 33.30
CA PRO A 34 188.31 -54.05 34.38
C PRO A 34 189.05 -53.57 35.67
N LYS A 35 189.30 -54.45 36.67
CA LYS A 35 190.39 -54.30 37.70
C LYS A 35 190.61 -55.54 38.58
N THR A 36 191.89 -55.87 38.90
CA THR A 36 192.44 -56.26 40.25
C THR A 36 193.76 -57.08 40.16
N VAL A 37 194.79 -56.65 40.91
CA VAL A 37 196.16 -57.23 41.10
C VAL A 37 196.87 -56.43 42.23
N LEU A 38 197.90 -56.85 42.99
CA LEU A 38 198.61 -58.12 43.37
C LEU A 38 199.65 -57.72 44.47
N TYR A 39 200.04 -58.52 45.49
CA TYR A 39 201.41 -58.39 46.07
C TYR A 39 201.97 -59.55 46.97
N SER A 40 203.30 -59.79 46.90
CA SER A 40 204.14 -60.59 47.84
C SER A 40 205.67 -60.38 47.62
N LYS A 41 206.56 -60.73 48.58
CA LYS A 41 208.05 -60.83 48.44
C LYS A 41 208.69 -61.66 49.58
N TYR A 42 209.80 -62.38 49.31
CA TYR A 42 210.93 -62.64 50.23
C TYR A 42 212.27 -62.80 49.46
N GLU A 43 213.44 -62.87 50.14
CA GLU A 43 214.80 -62.62 49.56
C GLU A 43 215.97 -63.45 50.22
N VAL A 44 217.21 -62.90 50.38
CA VAL A 44 218.53 -63.62 50.37
C VAL A 44 219.46 -63.31 51.62
N ASP A 45 220.59 -64.04 51.80
CA ASP A 45 221.67 -63.94 52.84
C ASP A 45 222.78 -62.82 52.61
N ILE A 46 223.76 -62.60 53.54
CA ILE A 46 224.62 -61.36 53.66
C ILE A 46 226.14 -61.51 54.12
N ASP A 47 227.08 -60.64 53.63
CA ASP A 47 228.47 -60.32 54.18
C ASP A 47 229.11 -58.92 53.73
N THR A 48 230.45 -58.65 53.87
CA THR A 48 231.08 -57.33 54.27
C THR A 48 232.58 -57.02 53.84
N GLN A 49 233.10 -55.77 54.07
CA GLN A 49 234.48 -55.35 54.57
C GLN A 49 235.57 -54.53 53.69
N LYS A 50 235.89 -53.22 54.02
CA LYS A 50 237.08 -52.25 53.73
C LYS A 50 237.09 -51.30 52.44
N ARG A 51 237.84 -50.16 52.13
CA ARG A 51 238.94 -49.19 52.64
C ARG A 51 238.98 -47.77 51.85
N SER A 52 239.81 -46.71 52.18
CA SER A 52 239.95 -45.35 51.47
C SER A 52 241.26 -44.45 51.69
N THR A 53 241.48 -43.26 51.01
CA THR A 53 242.67 -42.27 51.03
C THR A 53 242.44 -40.77 50.52
N SER A 54 243.38 -39.75 50.65
CA SER A 54 243.34 -38.31 50.08
C SER A 54 244.66 -37.40 50.24
N TYR A 55 244.82 -36.16 49.62
CA TYR A 55 245.99 -35.15 49.68
C TYR A 55 245.78 -33.62 49.18
N PRO A 56 246.69 -32.59 49.39
CA PRO A 56 246.50 -31.08 49.17
C PRO A 56 247.65 -30.12 48.58
N GLY A 57 247.49 -28.76 48.40
CA GLY A 57 248.56 -27.70 48.09
C GLY A 57 248.16 -26.19 47.71
N LYS A 58 249.06 -25.13 47.75
CA LYS A 58 248.85 -23.63 47.43
C LYS A 58 250.11 -22.65 47.52
N GLU A 59 250.26 -21.48 46.77
CA GLU A 59 251.05 -20.20 47.16
C GLU A 59 251.06 -18.87 46.23
N HIS A 60 251.34 -17.64 46.80
CA HIS A 60 252.00 -16.31 46.36
C HIS A 60 251.43 -15.15 45.39
N ILE A 61 252.12 -13.94 45.32
CA ILE A 61 252.12 -12.73 44.38
C ILE A 61 251.24 -11.42 44.65
N GLU A 62 251.77 -10.16 44.50
CA GLU A 62 251.18 -8.90 45.12
C GLU A 62 250.91 -7.59 44.30
N SER A 63 251.84 -6.61 44.11
CA SER A 63 251.48 -5.17 43.87
C SER A 63 250.54 -4.81 42.68
N ILE A 64 250.78 -5.31 41.46
CA ILE A 64 249.87 -5.08 40.29
C ILE A 64 248.49 -5.67 40.56
N LEU A 65 248.44 -6.75 41.35
CA LEU A 65 247.23 -7.42 41.76
C LEU A 65 246.40 -6.54 42.71
N GLU A 66 246.99 -5.60 43.45
CA GLU A 66 246.25 -4.68 44.33
C GLU A 66 245.44 -3.64 43.55
N GLU A 67 245.98 -3.07 42.47
CA GLU A 67 245.30 -2.04 41.66
C GLU A 67 244.22 -2.65 40.76
N TYR A 68 244.51 -3.80 40.13
CA TYR A 68 243.47 -4.60 39.46
C TYR A 68 242.44 -5.12 40.47
N SER A 69 242.83 -5.51 41.68
CA SER A 69 241.88 -5.87 42.75
C SER A 69 241.00 -4.67 43.10
N GLN A 70 241.52 -3.45 43.21
CA GLN A 70 240.68 -2.28 43.48
C GLN A 70 239.68 -2.00 42.35
N GLN A 71 240.10 -2.08 41.08
CA GLN A 71 239.19 -1.86 39.95
C GLN A 71 238.12 -2.97 39.85
N VAL A 72 238.48 -4.22 40.17
CA VAL A 72 237.53 -5.32 40.33
C VAL A 72 236.60 -5.07 41.52
N ARG A 73 237.11 -4.66 42.70
CA ARG A 73 236.31 -4.30 43.89
C ARG A 73 235.27 -3.23 43.55
N ASP A 74 235.62 -2.20 42.79
CA ASP A 74 234.70 -1.11 42.40
C ASP A 74 233.69 -1.49 41.31
N LEU A 75 234.06 -2.38 40.37
CA LEU A 75 233.14 -2.92 39.37
C LEU A 75 232.18 -3.95 39.98
N GLN A 76 232.69 -4.81 40.85
CA GLN A 76 231.93 -5.84 41.55
C GLN A 76 231.01 -5.22 42.60
N LYS A 77 231.42 -4.11 43.24
CA LYS A 77 230.52 -3.25 44.02
C LYS A 77 229.40 -2.68 43.15
N ARG A 78 229.69 -1.99 42.04
CA ARG A 78 228.63 -1.44 41.15
C ARG A 78 227.71 -2.52 40.58
N LEU A 79 228.23 -3.72 40.30
CA LEU A 79 227.42 -4.86 39.89
C LEU A 79 226.47 -5.29 41.01
N ASN A 80 226.95 -5.39 42.25
CA ASN A 80 226.13 -5.67 43.43
C ASN A 80 225.09 -4.56 43.67
N ASP A 81 225.51 -3.29 43.77
CA ASP A 81 224.64 -2.12 43.99
C ASP A 81 223.49 -2.07 42.95
N ASN A 82 223.80 -2.35 41.67
CA ASN A 82 222.80 -2.35 40.58
C ASN A 82 221.93 -3.62 40.56
N THR A 83 222.45 -4.76 41.01
CA THR A 83 221.67 -6.01 41.17
C THR A 83 220.71 -5.88 42.35
N GLU A 84 221.14 -5.28 43.46
CA GLU A 84 220.33 -4.98 44.63
C GLU A 84 219.23 -3.97 44.28
N LEU A 85 219.55 -2.88 43.56
CA LEU A 85 218.56 -1.94 43.05
C LEU A 85 217.53 -2.61 42.12
N HIS A 86 217.97 -3.50 41.22
CA HIS A 86 217.07 -4.24 40.33
C HIS A 86 216.16 -5.21 41.11
N GLU A 87 216.70 -5.98 42.05
CA GLU A 87 215.90 -6.87 42.89
C GLU A 87 214.95 -6.10 43.81
N GLN A 88 215.34 -4.93 44.33
CA GLN A 88 214.45 -4.05 45.10
C GLN A 88 213.33 -3.47 44.22
N GLN A 89 213.60 -3.04 42.99
CA GLN A 89 212.57 -2.59 42.05
C GLN A 89 211.61 -3.72 41.68
N LYS A 90 212.14 -4.91 41.39
CA LYS A 90 211.41 -6.15 41.10
C LYS A 90 210.57 -6.61 42.29
N PHE A 91 211.05 -6.43 43.52
CA PHE A 91 210.29 -6.67 44.75
C PHE A 91 209.16 -5.66 44.91
N ASN A 92 209.45 -4.36 44.81
CA ASN A 92 208.45 -3.28 44.91
C ASN A 92 207.34 -3.42 43.85
N LEU A 93 207.68 -3.78 42.61
CA LEU A 93 206.72 -4.05 41.55
C LEU A 93 205.88 -5.31 41.83
N ARG A 94 206.48 -6.39 42.35
CA ARG A 94 205.73 -7.59 42.76
C ARG A 94 204.76 -7.29 43.90
N GLN A 95 205.18 -6.52 44.92
CA GLN A 95 204.29 -6.05 45.98
C GLN A 95 203.13 -5.23 45.40
N THR A 96 203.42 -4.24 44.54
CA THR A 96 202.39 -3.40 43.91
C THR A 96 201.40 -4.22 43.07
N ILE A 97 201.88 -5.24 42.35
CA ILE A 97 201.01 -6.15 41.57
C ILE A 97 200.11 -6.97 42.50
N VAL A 98 200.63 -7.51 43.61
CA VAL A 98 199.83 -8.25 44.61
C VAL A 98 198.80 -7.33 45.28
N ASP A 99 199.19 -6.12 45.66
CA ASP A 99 198.29 -5.13 46.28
C ASP A 99 197.15 -4.74 45.34
N LEU A 100 197.44 -4.58 44.04
CA LEU A 100 196.42 -4.28 43.01
C LEU A 100 195.54 -5.49 42.68
N GLN A 101 196.09 -6.71 42.67
CA GLN A 101 195.31 -7.94 42.49
C GLN A 101 194.35 -8.16 43.67
N THR A 102 194.82 -7.93 44.90
CA THR A 102 194.01 -7.99 46.13
C THR A 102 192.87 -6.98 46.06
N LYS A 103 193.17 -5.69 45.77
CA LYS A 103 192.14 -4.65 45.64
C LYS A 103 191.13 -4.90 44.52
N LEU A 104 191.58 -5.46 43.39
CA LEU A 104 190.67 -5.85 42.31
C LEU A 104 189.73 -6.99 42.76
N GLN A 105 190.24 -7.97 43.51
CA GLN A 105 189.44 -9.05 44.06
C GLN A 105 188.46 -8.56 45.15
N GLU A 106 188.90 -7.65 46.04
CA GLU A 106 188.05 -6.98 47.03
C GLU A 106 186.88 -6.25 46.35
N VAL A 107 187.16 -5.36 45.39
CA VAL A 107 186.12 -4.60 44.67
C VAL A 107 185.19 -5.51 43.84
N GLN A 108 185.68 -6.66 43.35
CA GLN A 108 184.83 -7.67 42.72
C GLN A 108 183.87 -8.32 43.73
N MET A 109 184.37 -8.73 44.90
CA MET A 109 183.53 -9.29 45.97
C MET A 109 182.53 -8.26 46.52
N GLU A 110 182.91 -7.00 46.69
CA GLU A 110 182.00 -5.91 47.09
C GLU A 110 180.92 -5.66 46.05
N ARG A 111 181.27 -5.60 44.76
CA ARG A 111 180.31 -5.49 43.64
C ARG A 111 179.30 -6.63 43.68
N ASP A 112 179.76 -7.86 43.83
CA ASP A 112 178.90 -9.04 43.78
C ASP A 112 177.99 -9.12 45.01
N ALA A 113 178.51 -8.79 46.20
CA ALA A 113 177.70 -8.60 47.41
C ALA A 113 176.64 -7.49 47.24
N LEU A 114 176.97 -6.36 46.58
CA LEU A 114 176.02 -5.28 46.28
C LEU A 114 174.98 -5.63 45.20
N VAL A 115 175.26 -6.63 44.35
CA VAL A 115 174.27 -7.22 43.44
C VAL A 115 173.34 -8.16 44.22
N ASP A 116 173.87 -9.03 45.08
CA ASP A 116 173.08 -9.95 45.90
C ASP A 116 172.25 -9.26 46.99
N ILE A 117 172.70 -8.11 47.52
CA ILE A 117 171.90 -7.26 48.41
C ILE A 117 170.72 -6.67 47.62
N ARG A 118 170.95 -5.99 46.49
CA ARG A 118 169.88 -5.38 45.69
C ARG A 118 168.92 -6.41 45.08
N ARG A 119 169.39 -7.62 44.76
CA ARG A 119 168.53 -8.73 44.33
C ARG A 119 167.59 -9.16 45.46
N ARG A 120 168.09 -9.34 46.68
CA ARG A 120 167.26 -9.70 47.84
C ARG A 120 166.30 -8.58 48.26
N GLU A 121 166.75 -7.33 48.18
CA GLU A 121 165.90 -6.16 48.41
C GLU A 121 164.77 -6.09 47.38
N SER A 122 165.08 -6.20 46.09
CA SER A 122 164.08 -6.19 45.02
C SER A 122 163.08 -7.35 45.14
N GLN A 123 163.55 -8.56 45.51
CA GLN A 123 162.66 -9.68 45.79
C GLN A 123 161.75 -9.39 46.99
N SER A 124 162.31 -8.91 48.10
CA SER A 124 161.54 -8.57 49.30
C SER A 124 160.52 -7.43 49.05
N GLN A 125 160.82 -6.48 48.18
CA GLN A 125 159.88 -5.42 47.78
C GLN A 125 158.74 -5.98 46.92
N GLU A 126 159.02 -6.90 46.01
CA GLU A 126 157.98 -7.56 45.20
C GLU A 126 157.13 -8.52 46.06
N ASP A 127 157.74 -9.26 46.99
CA ASP A 127 157.02 -10.12 47.95
C ASP A 127 156.06 -9.30 48.83
N ILE A 128 156.50 -8.14 49.33
CA ILE A 128 155.65 -7.19 50.07
C ILE A 128 154.55 -6.61 49.18
N LYS A 129 154.85 -6.27 47.92
CA LYS A 129 153.86 -5.79 46.94
C LYS A 129 152.79 -6.84 46.66
N ILE A 130 153.15 -8.12 46.52
CA ILE A 130 152.21 -9.23 46.36
C ILE A 130 151.33 -9.38 47.61
N GLN A 131 151.91 -9.31 48.82
CA GLN A 131 151.14 -9.34 50.08
C GLN A 131 150.17 -8.15 50.21
N LEU A 132 150.61 -6.94 49.85
CA LEU A 132 149.74 -5.75 49.84
C LEU A 132 148.61 -5.89 48.81
N GLN A 133 148.88 -6.40 47.61
CA GLN A 133 147.85 -6.65 46.60
C GLN A 133 146.83 -7.72 47.06
N ALA A 134 147.29 -8.78 47.73
CA ALA A 134 146.40 -9.78 48.32
C ALA A 134 145.51 -9.18 49.42
N THR A 135 146.08 -8.47 50.39
CA THR A 135 145.31 -7.84 51.48
C THR A 135 144.35 -6.76 51.01
N VAL A 136 144.69 -5.99 49.96
CA VAL A 136 143.75 -5.06 49.31
C VAL A 136 142.57 -5.83 48.70
N HIS A 137 142.81 -6.93 47.99
CA HIS A 137 141.74 -7.71 47.39
C HIS A 137 140.84 -8.43 48.42
N GLU A 138 141.43 -8.90 49.53
CA GLU A 138 140.69 -9.43 50.68
C GLU A 138 139.80 -8.34 51.33
N LEU A 139 140.29 -7.11 51.44
CA LEU A 139 139.50 -5.97 51.95
C LEU A 139 138.41 -5.51 50.96
N GLU A 140 138.68 -5.50 49.65
CA GLU A 140 137.69 -5.21 48.60
C GLU A 140 136.54 -6.22 48.62
N THR A 141 136.87 -7.51 48.69
CA THR A 141 135.86 -8.59 48.72
C THR A 141 135.08 -8.61 50.04
N ALA A 142 135.73 -8.35 51.18
CA ALA A 142 135.04 -8.19 52.47
C ALA A 142 134.11 -6.97 52.49
N ASN A 143 134.54 -5.82 51.96
CA ASN A 143 133.69 -4.62 51.86
C ASN A 143 132.50 -4.85 50.94
N HIS A 144 132.69 -5.47 49.76
CA HIS A 144 131.60 -5.78 48.85
C HIS A 144 130.56 -6.72 49.50
N LEU A 145 131.01 -7.76 50.23
CA LEU A 145 130.13 -8.65 50.98
C LEU A 145 129.35 -7.89 52.07
N GLN A 146 130.01 -6.96 52.79
CA GLN A 146 129.34 -6.10 53.78
C GLN A 146 128.30 -5.17 53.14
N GLU A 147 128.57 -4.60 51.97
CA GLU A 147 127.63 -3.77 51.22
C GLU A 147 126.39 -4.55 50.75
N GLU A 148 126.57 -5.78 50.25
CA GLU A 148 125.44 -6.65 49.88
C GLU A 148 124.61 -7.06 51.12
N MET A 149 125.25 -7.43 52.24
CA MET A 149 124.55 -7.73 53.49
C MET A 149 123.75 -6.53 54.04
N LEU A 150 124.32 -5.32 53.97
CA LEU A 150 123.62 -4.09 54.35
C LEU A 150 122.45 -3.77 53.41
N ARG A 151 122.61 -4.02 52.10
CA ARG A 151 121.54 -3.86 51.10
C ARG A 151 120.39 -4.83 51.35
N GLU A 152 120.69 -6.09 51.65
CA GLU A 152 119.67 -7.09 51.99
C GLU A 152 118.93 -6.71 53.27
N ALA A 153 119.65 -6.42 54.37
CA ALA A 153 119.05 -6.01 55.63
C ALA A 153 118.16 -4.75 55.48
N ASN A 154 118.57 -3.78 54.66
CA ASN A 154 117.76 -2.60 54.36
C ASN A 154 116.49 -2.97 53.55
N SER A 155 116.60 -3.87 52.57
CA SER A 155 115.44 -4.35 51.79
C SER A 155 114.42 -5.12 52.63
N GLN A 156 114.89 -5.95 53.58
CA GLN A 156 114.05 -6.65 54.55
C GLN A 156 113.37 -5.63 55.48
N THR A 157 114.09 -4.59 55.90
CA THR A 157 113.55 -3.49 56.73
C THR A 157 112.45 -2.70 55.99
N GLU A 158 112.64 -2.37 54.72
CA GLU A 158 111.61 -1.71 53.90
C GLU A 158 110.39 -2.60 53.62
N HIS A 159 110.58 -3.92 53.49
CA HIS A 159 109.46 -4.87 53.41
C HIS A 159 108.65 -4.91 54.72
N LEU A 160 109.33 -4.98 55.87
CA LEU A 160 108.69 -4.96 57.19
C LEU A 160 107.91 -3.66 57.42
N LYS A 161 108.47 -2.49 57.07
CA LYS A 161 107.76 -1.19 57.13
C LYS A 161 106.46 -1.21 56.33
N LYS A 162 106.47 -1.75 55.11
CA LYS A 162 105.27 -1.85 54.26
C LYS A 162 104.21 -2.77 54.86
N MET A 163 104.60 -3.89 55.48
CA MET A 163 103.65 -4.77 56.18
C MET A 163 103.05 -4.11 57.43
N VAL A 164 103.86 -3.38 58.22
CA VAL A 164 103.34 -2.61 59.37
C VAL A 164 102.34 -1.56 58.90
N HIS A 165 102.67 -0.81 57.85
CA HIS A 165 101.76 0.22 57.32
C HIS A 165 100.44 -0.36 56.80
N GLY A 166 100.46 -1.47 56.06
CA GLY A 166 99.24 -2.16 55.63
C GLY A 166 98.39 -2.69 56.80
N HIS A 167 99.02 -3.09 57.91
CA HIS A 167 98.28 -3.41 59.13
C HIS A 167 97.66 -2.16 59.80
N GLU A 168 98.34 -1.00 59.76
CA GLU A 168 97.80 0.27 60.25
C GLU A 168 96.60 0.75 59.42
N GLU A 169 96.64 0.60 58.08
CA GLU A 169 95.52 0.89 57.17
C GLU A 169 94.29 0.04 57.51
N VAL A 170 94.43 -1.28 57.61
CA VAL A 170 93.33 -2.18 57.99
C VAL A 170 92.79 -1.86 59.40
N LEU A 171 93.67 -1.49 60.35
CA LEU A 171 93.24 -1.03 61.67
C LEU A 171 92.55 0.34 61.65
N HIS A 172 92.73 1.15 60.61
CA HIS A 172 91.99 2.39 60.40
C HIS A 172 90.60 2.13 59.79
N GLU A 173 90.51 1.27 58.78
CA GLU A 173 89.23 0.82 58.18
C GLU A 173 88.32 0.18 59.23
N LEU A 174 88.87 -0.72 60.06
CA LEU A 174 88.15 -1.37 61.16
C LEU A 174 87.67 -0.39 62.25
N ARG A 175 88.26 0.82 62.34
CA ARG A 175 87.73 1.90 63.19
C ARG A 175 86.58 2.62 62.50
N GLY A 176 86.72 2.92 61.21
CA GLY A 176 85.67 3.53 60.39
C GLY A 176 84.34 2.79 60.51
N VAL A 177 84.35 1.47 60.27
CA VAL A 177 83.16 0.61 60.37
C VAL A 177 82.50 0.65 61.76
N LEU A 178 83.28 0.83 62.84
CA LEU A 178 82.73 0.97 64.19
C LEU A 178 82.17 2.39 64.46
N VAL A 179 82.76 3.43 63.88
CA VAL A 179 82.20 4.81 63.93
C VAL A 179 80.89 4.87 63.15
N ASP A 180 80.84 4.31 61.93
CA ASP A 180 79.63 4.24 61.12
C ASP A 180 78.48 3.53 61.88
N TYR A 181 78.79 2.55 62.73
CA TYR A 181 77.82 1.90 63.60
C TYR A 181 77.38 2.78 64.79
N GLU A 182 78.30 3.49 65.46
CA GLU A 182 77.91 4.45 66.52
C GLU A 182 77.02 5.56 65.95
N ASP A 183 77.36 6.12 64.80
CA ASP A 183 76.61 7.21 64.16
C ASP A 183 75.24 6.76 63.63
N SER A 184 75.14 5.56 63.02
CA SER A 184 73.88 5.06 62.47
C SER A 184 72.90 4.52 63.53
N THR A 185 73.39 4.06 64.68
CA THR A 185 72.54 3.50 65.75
C THR A 185 72.38 4.38 66.99
N GLY A 186 73.25 5.38 67.16
CA GLY A 186 73.38 6.17 68.39
C GLY A 186 73.90 5.38 69.61
N LYS A 187 74.31 4.11 69.44
CA LYS A 187 74.74 3.22 70.52
C LYS A 187 76.27 3.21 70.61
N ARG A 188 76.84 3.68 71.74
CA ARG A 188 78.28 3.54 72.04
C ARG A 188 78.71 2.07 71.99
N VAL A 189 79.64 1.74 71.11
CA VAL A 189 80.25 0.41 70.95
C VAL A 189 81.22 0.14 72.10
N TYR A 190 82.05 1.12 72.45
CA TYR A 190 82.99 1.00 73.57
C TYR A 190 82.81 2.16 74.57
N GLU A 191 82.83 1.82 75.85
CA GLU A 191 82.51 2.77 76.91
C GLU A 191 83.71 3.61 77.33
N HIS A 192 84.91 3.03 77.31
CA HIS A 192 86.11 3.57 77.99
C HIS A 192 87.12 4.27 77.07
N GLU A 193 87.05 4.07 75.75
CA GLU A 193 87.99 4.59 74.75
C GLU A 193 87.21 5.08 73.52
N ASN A 194 87.61 6.20 72.93
CA ASN A 194 87.06 6.65 71.64
C ASN A 194 87.57 5.73 70.52
N ILE A 195 86.69 5.33 69.58
CA ILE A 195 87.00 4.35 68.52
C ILE A 195 88.25 4.72 67.71
N SER A 196 88.44 6.01 67.40
CA SER A 196 89.60 6.54 66.68
C SER A 196 90.95 6.19 67.33
N GLY A 197 90.98 6.00 68.66
CA GLY A 197 92.16 5.64 69.45
C GLY A 197 92.10 4.28 70.15
N LEU A 198 91.00 3.52 69.99
CA LEU A 198 90.74 2.22 70.63
C LEU A 198 91.94 1.26 70.49
N HIS A 199 92.40 0.66 71.57
CA HIS A 199 93.55 -0.25 71.48
C HIS A 199 93.22 -1.52 70.66
N ILE A 200 94.16 -2.04 69.87
CA ILE A 200 93.93 -3.21 68.98
C ILE A 200 93.34 -4.43 69.73
N ARG A 201 93.74 -4.63 70.98
CA ARG A 201 93.22 -5.69 71.86
C ARG A 201 91.72 -5.55 72.16
N ASN A 202 91.20 -4.32 72.17
CA ASN A 202 89.82 -3.99 72.51
C ASN A 202 88.90 -4.04 71.27
N LEU A 203 89.48 -3.94 70.06
CA LEU A 203 88.78 -3.96 68.77
C LEU A 203 87.90 -5.21 68.58
N GLY A 204 88.42 -6.40 68.94
CA GLY A 204 87.64 -7.64 68.89
C GLY A 204 86.43 -7.65 69.85
N THR A 205 86.55 -7.02 71.02
CA THR A 205 85.44 -6.85 71.97
C THR A 205 84.38 -5.88 71.43
N ALA A 206 84.81 -4.80 70.79
CA ALA A 206 83.95 -3.82 70.14
C ALA A 206 83.08 -4.47 69.03
N PHE A 207 83.69 -5.17 68.08
CA PHE A 207 82.95 -5.92 67.05
C PHE A 207 82.05 -7.03 67.66
N SER A 208 82.49 -7.70 68.72
CA SER A 208 81.68 -8.72 69.42
C SER A 208 80.45 -8.15 70.14
N LYS A 209 80.39 -6.83 70.39
CA LYS A 209 79.19 -6.12 70.83
C LYS A 209 78.29 -5.81 69.63
N VAL A 210 78.83 -5.15 68.60
CA VAL A 210 78.11 -4.77 67.37
C VAL A 210 77.36 -5.96 66.76
N LEU A 211 78.03 -7.11 66.60
CA LEU A 211 77.43 -8.32 66.03
C LEU A 211 76.28 -8.87 66.88
N ARG A 212 76.36 -8.76 68.21
CA ARG A 212 75.32 -9.23 69.13
C ARG A 212 74.13 -8.27 69.15
N ASP A 213 74.39 -6.98 69.14
CA ASP A 213 73.34 -5.95 69.11
C ASP A 213 72.55 -6.08 67.79
N LEU A 214 73.24 -6.30 66.66
CA LEU A 214 72.61 -6.60 65.35
C LEU A 214 71.81 -7.92 65.34
N ASP A 215 72.33 -9.02 65.89
CA ASP A 215 71.61 -10.30 65.96
C ASP A 215 70.34 -10.20 66.84
N SER A 216 70.41 -9.41 67.93
CA SER A 216 69.24 -9.11 68.77
C SER A 216 68.18 -8.30 68.02
N GLU A 217 68.61 -7.37 67.18
CA GLU A 217 67.73 -6.51 66.38
C GLU A 217 67.08 -7.30 65.23
N VAL A 218 67.84 -8.15 64.54
CA VAL A 218 67.32 -9.13 63.56
C VAL A 218 66.30 -10.08 64.20
N SER A 219 66.57 -10.56 65.42
CA SER A 219 65.65 -11.44 66.16
C SER A 219 64.37 -10.72 66.57
N TYR A 220 64.46 -9.48 67.04
CA TYR A 220 63.31 -8.63 67.35
C TYR A 220 62.45 -8.31 66.11
N LEU A 221 63.09 -7.99 64.98
CA LEU A 221 62.40 -7.71 63.72
C LEU A 221 61.68 -8.96 63.20
N LYS A 222 62.32 -10.14 63.20
CA LYS A 222 61.66 -11.43 62.88
C LYS A 222 60.44 -11.68 63.76
N GLY A 223 60.58 -11.48 65.07
CA GLY A 223 59.48 -11.63 66.05
C GLY A 223 58.32 -10.64 65.86
N ARG A 224 58.53 -9.53 65.13
CA ARG A 224 57.48 -8.57 64.76
C ARG A 224 56.91 -8.78 63.37
N ILE A 225 57.70 -9.29 62.43
CA ILE A 225 57.26 -9.54 61.05
C ILE A 225 56.30 -10.74 61.02
N PHE A 226 56.63 -11.85 61.66
CA PHE A 226 55.84 -13.08 61.57
C PHE A 226 54.36 -12.93 62.02
N PRO A 227 54.04 -12.22 63.13
CA PRO A 227 52.63 -11.96 63.49
C PRO A 227 51.91 -11.00 62.53
N LEU A 228 52.63 -10.13 61.83
CA LEU A 228 52.04 -9.24 60.81
C LEU A 228 51.77 -10.00 59.49
N GLU A 229 52.63 -10.96 59.13
CA GLU A 229 52.40 -11.88 58.02
C GLU A 229 51.16 -12.77 58.27
N GLU A 230 51.00 -13.29 59.50
CA GLU A 230 49.82 -14.05 59.91
C GLU A 230 48.53 -13.20 59.87
N GLN A 231 48.57 -11.98 60.40
CA GLN A 231 47.43 -11.04 60.31
C GLN A 231 47.09 -10.67 58.86
N LEU A 232 48.09 -10.44 58.02
CA LEU A 232 47.89 -10.13 56.60
C LEU A 232 47.23 -11.31 55.86
N GLU A 233 47.69 -12.54 56.09
CA GLU A 233 47.10 -13.73 55.47
C GLU A 233 45.69 -14.02 56.02
N SER A 234 45.41 -13.68 57.28
CA SER A 234 44.07 -13.76 57.87
C SER A 234 43.10 -12.77 57.21
N VAL A 235 43.46 -11.48 57.13
CA VAL A 235 42.65 -10.43 56.47
C VAL A 235 42.47 -10.72 54.98
N LYS A 236 43.50 -11.23 54.31
CA LYS A 236 43.42 -11.70 52.92
C LYS A 236 42.36 -12.79 52.74
N LYS A 237 42.38 -13.83 53.58
CA LYS A 237 41.36 -14.91 53.57
C LYS A 237 39.96 -14.39 53.90
N GLU A 238 39.81 -13.51 54.89
CA GLU A 238 38.52 -12.89 55.21
C GLU A 238 37.97 -12.09 54.01
N SER A 239 38.83 -11.28 53.35
CA SER A 239 38.44 -10.51 52.17
C SER A 239 38.06 -11.39 50.97
N GLN A 240 38.74 -12.53 50.80
CA GLN A 240 38.41 -13.52 49.77
C GLN A 240 37.04 -14.15 50.04
N VAL A 241 36.82 -14.71 51.24
CA VAL A 241 35.54 -15.33 51.64
C VAL A 241 34.38 -14.33 51.54
N LYS A 242 34.61 -13.07 51.91
CA LYS A 242 33.61 -11.99 51.78
C LYS A 242 33.30 -11.66 50.32
N THR A 243 34.28 -11.75 49.43
CA THR A 243 34.10 -11.55 47.97
C THR A 243 33.35 -12.74 47.35
N GLU A 244 33.73 -13.96 47.71
CA GLU A 244 33.04 -15.19 47.28
C GLU A 244 31.57 -15.22 47.73
N LEU A 245 31.29 -14.83 48.97
CA LEU A 245 29.93 -14.70 49.50
C LEU A 245 29.10 -13.64 48.75
N LEU A 246 29.69 -12.49 48.42
CA LEU A 246 29.00 -11.43 47.67
C LEU A 246 28.70 -11.88 46.22
N LEU A 247 29.66 -12.58 45.59
CA LEU A 247 29.46 -13.16 44.26
C LEU A 247 28.35 -14.23 44.26
N GLN A 248 28.31 -15.10 45.26
CA GLN A 248 27.23 -16.07 45.43
C GLN A 248 25.88 -15.37 45.62
N GLN A 249 25.79 -14.36 46.50
CA GLN A 249 24.56 -13.59 46.71
C GLN A 249 24.06 -12.90 45.43
N HIS A 250 24.97 -12.41 44.58
CA HIS A 250 24.60 -11.86 43.27
C HIS A 250 24.13 -12.95 42.30
N GLN A 251 24.80 -14.11 42.27
CA GLN A 251 24.40 -15.26 41.45
C GLN A 251 23.01 -15.76 41.85
N ASP A 252 22.76 -15.99 43.14
CA ASP A 252 21.48 -16.43 43.70
C ASP A 252 20.35 -15.46 43.32
N ARG A 253 20.59 -14.14 43.38
CA ARG A 253 19.57 -13.14 43.03
C ARG A 253 19.33 -13.04 41.52
N ILE A 254 20.34 -13.29 40.68
CA ILE A 254 20.17 -13.39 39.22
C ILE A 254 19.34 -14.63 38.89
N GLU A 255 19.66 -15.78 39.49
CA GLU A 255 18.91 -17.03 39.29
C GLU A 255 17.45 -16.90 39.79
N GLN A 256 17.23 -16.24 40.93
CA GLN A 256 15.87 -15.92 41.39
C GLN A 256 15.11 -15.04 40.38
N LEU A 257 15.74 -13.99 39.83
CA LEU A 257 15.13 -13.11 38.83
C LEU A 257 14.79 -13.83 37.51
N ILE A 258 15.64 -14.78 37.09
CA ILE A 258 15.36 -15.64 35.92
C ILE A 258 14.13 -16.51 36.20
N ASN A 259 14.08 -17.20 37.34
CA ASN A 259 12.94 -18.01 37.75
C ASN A 259 11.63 -17.20 37.89
N GLU A 260 11.71 -15.98 38.45
CA GLU A 260 10.59 -15.03 38.54
C GLU A 260 10.07 -14.66 37.14
N HIS A 261 10.97 -14.37 36.19
CA HIS A 261 10.62 -14.01 34.82
C HIS A 261 10.04 -15.18 33.99
N GLU A 262 10.64 -16.37 34.09
CA GLU A 262 10.15 -17.57 33.39
C GLU A 262 8.73 -17.95 33.82
N GLN A 263 8.43 -17.83 35.13
CA GLN A 263 7.07 -18.04 35.66
C GLN A 263 6.08 -16.99 35.15
N GLU A 264 6.48 -15.71 35.06
CA GLU A 264 5.63 -14.66 34.48
C GLU A 264 5.37 -14.90 32.98
N VAL A 265 6.39 -15.26 32.20
CA VAL A 265 6.27 -15.56 30.76
C VAL A 265 5.36 -16.77 30.53
N ALA A 266 5.45 -17.82 31.35
CA ALA A 266 4.52 -18.94 31.31
C ALA A 266 3.07 -18.50 31.59
N ALA A 267 2.85 -17.75 32.68
CA ALA A 267 1.52 -17.26 33.06
C ALA A 267 0.90 -16.29 32.03
N LEU A 268 1.72 -15.46 31.35
CA LEU A 268 1.29 -14.61 30.24
C LEU A 268 0.97 -15.42 28.97
N THR A 269 1.75 -16.47 28.70
CA THR A 269 1.50 -17.40 27.59
C THR A 269 0.18 -18.14 27.77
N ASP A 270 -0.11 -18.65 28.97
CA ASP A 270 -1.38 -19.33 29.26
C ASP A 270 -2.59 -18.38 29.21
N LYS A 271 -2.47 -17.15 29.74
CA LYS A 271 -3.48 -16.10 29.55
C LYS A 271 -3.74 -15.82 28.07
N THR A 272 -2.68 -15.74 27.26
CA THR A 272 -2.77 -15.51 25.81
C THR A 272 -3.44 -16.69 25.09
N ASN A 273 -3.12 -17.93 25.49
CA ASN A 273 -3.72 -19.14 24.93
C ASN A 273 -5.21 -19.26 25.30
N SER A 274 -5.58 -18.96 26.56
CA SER A 274 -6.96 -18.86 27.01
C SER A 274 -7.73 -17.77 26.25
N ALA A 275 -7.19 -16.55 26.15
CA ALA A 275 -7.82 -15.46 25.41
C ALA A 275 -8.03 -15.80 23.92
N ARG A 276 -7.05 -16.48 23.28
CA ARG A 276 -7.18 -16.98 21.91
C ARG A 276 -8.26 -18.06 21.79
N SER A 277 -8.37 -18.96 22.75
CA SER A 277 -9.44 -19.97 22.79
C SER A 277 -10.83 -19.33 22.92
N HIS A 278 -10.99 -18.33 23.79
CA HIS A 278 -12.22 -17.54 23.89
C HIS A 278 -12.54 -16.78 22.60
N ALA A 279 -11.55 -16.14 21.97
CA ALA A 279 -11.74 -15.46 20.69
C ALA A 279 -12.19 -16.42 19.57
N ASN A 280 -11.57 -17.59 19.45
CA ASN A 280 -11.96 -18.63 18.50
C ASN A 280 -13.39 -19.15 18.78
N SER A 281 -13.77 -19.29 20.05
CA SER A 281 -15.12 -19.70 20.46
C SER A 281 -16.17 -18.65 20.08
N ILE A 282 -15.89 -17.36 20.32
CA ILE A 282 -16.76 -16.24 19.93
C ILE A 282 -16.86 -16.14 18.40
N GLN A 283 -15.76 -16.32 17.67
CA GLN A 283 -15.77 -16.36 16.21
C GLN A 283 -16.67 -17.49 15.69
N SER A 284 -16.52 -18.71 16.21
CA SER A 284 -17.35 -19.86 15.81
C SER A 284 -18.84 -19.64 16.12
N GLN A 285 -19.17 -19.05 17.28
CA GLN A 285 -20.55 -18.65 17.59
C GLN A 285 -21.08 -17.59 16.61
N MET A 286 -20.26 -16.59 16.26
CA MET A 286 -20.64 -15.54 15.32
C MET A 286 -20.81 -16.08 13.89
N GLU A 287 -19.99 -17.04 13.45
CA GLU A 287 -20.15 -17.75 12.17
C GLU A 287 -21.46 -18.55 12.13
N ILE A 288 -21.78 -19.29 13.20
CA ILE A 288 -23.05 -20.02 13.33
C ILE A 288 -24.25 -19.06 13.28
N ILE A 289 -24.21 -17.95 14.02
CA ILE A 289 -25.30 -16.95 14.04
C ILE A 289 -25.44 -16.27 12.68
N GLN A 290 -24.32 -15.91 12.03
CA GLN A 290 -24.34 -15.29 10.71
C GLN A 290 -24.90 -16.25 9.66
N GLU A 291 -24.55 -17.53 9.72
CA GLU A 291 -25.05 -18.54 8.78
C GLU A 291 -26.52 -18.90 9.04
N GLN A 292 -26.96 -18.99 10.30
CA GLN A 292 -28.37 -19.10 10.65
C GLN A 292 -29.16 -17.90 10.10
N THR A 293 -28.61 -16.69 10.21
CA THR A 293 -29.21 -15.46 9.67
C THR A 293 -29.27 -15.48 8.14
N ARG A 294 -28.22 -15.95 7.44
CA ARG A 294 -28.25 -16.14 5.97
C ARG A 294 -29.34 -17.12 5.55
N ASN A 295 -29.47 -18.24 6.25
CA ASN A 295 -30.46 -19.27 5.92
C ASN A 295 -31.90 -18.79 6.20
N GLN A 296 -32.12 -18.06 7.30
CA GLN A 296 -33.40 -17.38 7.56
C GLN A 296 -33.72 -16.34 6.47
N ASN A 297 -32.77 -15.48 6.09
CA ASN A 297 -32.96 -14.50 5.03
C ASN A 297 -33.23 -15.16 3.67
N SER A 298 -32.54 -16.26 3.33
CA SER A 298 -32.80 -17.06 2.12
C SER A 298 -34.21 -17.68 2.14
N MET A 299 -34.67 -18.14 3.31
CA MET A 299 -36.02 -18.68 3.50
C MET A 299 -37.09 -17.58 3.34
N TYR A 300 -36.92 -16.42 3.99
CA TYR A 300 -37.84 -15.29 3.85
C TYR A 300 -37.85 -14.71 2.43
N MET A 301 -36.70 -14.54 1.77
CA MET A 301 -36.65 -14.08 0.37
C MET A 301 -37.39 -15.06 -0.56
N ARG A 302 -37.25 -16.37 -0.35
CA ARG A 302 -38.00 -17.38 -1.12
C ARG A 302 -39.51 -17.29 -0.87
N GLN A 303 -39.94 -17.07 0.37
CA GLN A 303 -41.35 -16.82 0.70
C GLN A 303 -41.88 -15.55 0.06
N VAL A 304 -41.11 -14.44 0.11
CA VAL A 304 -41.47 -13.17 -0.53
C VAL A 304 -41.62 -13.36 -2.03
N SER A 305 -40.64 -13.94 -2.73
CA SER A 305 -40.75 -14.18 -4.18
C SER A 305 -41.87 -15.18 -4.55
N GLN A 306 -42.21 -16.12 -3.68
CA GLN A 306 -43.39 -16.98 -3.87
C GLN A 306 -44.69 -16.17 -3.74
N LEU A 307 -44.79 -15.27 -2.76
CA LEU A 307 -45.95 -14.38 -2.58
C LEU A 307 -46.06 -13.33 -3.68
N GLU A 308 -44.94 -12.75 -4.14
CA GLU A 308 -44.89 -11.84 -5.29
C GLU A 308 -45.35 -12.55 -6.57
N SER A 309 -44.97 -13.81 -6.75
CA SER A 309 -45.43 -14.66 -7.85
C SER A 309 -46.94 -14.93 -7.78
N THR A 310 -47.48 -15.37 -6.63
CA THR A 310 -48.93 -15.61 -6.49
C THR A 310 -49.74 -14.33 -6.60
N VAL A 311 -49.27 -13.19 -6.07
CA VAL A 311 -49.91 -11.88 -6.26
C VAL A 311 -49.86 -11.45 -7.73
N SER A 312 -48.78 -11.73 -8.45
CA SER A 312 -48.67 -11.43 -9.89
C SER A 312 -49.60 -12.30 -10.73
N GLN A 313 -49.71 -13.59 -10.39
CA GLN A 313 -50.63 -14.55 -10.99
C GLN A 313 -52.09 -14.14 -10.75
N LEU A 314 -52.49 -13.91 -9.49
CA LEU A 314 -53.84 -13.45 -9.13
C LEU A 314 -54.19 -12.11 -9.77
N ARG A 315 -53.22 -11.18 -9.90
CA ARG A 315 -53.40 -9.93 -10.65
C ARG A 315 -53.56 -10.16 -12.16
N SER A 316 -53.05 -11.26 -12.70
CA SER A 316 -53.25 -11.62 -14.11
C SER A 316 -54.59 -12.28 -14.33
N GLU A 317 -54.94 -13.26 -13.51
CA GLU A 317 -56.27 -13.89 -13.49
C GLU A 317 -57.38 -12.86 -13.29
N LEU A 318 -57.20 -11.89 -12.37
CA LEU A 318 -58.15 -10.80 -12.17
C LEU A 318 -58.25 -9.86 -13.39
N ARG A 319 -57.13 -9.56 -14.06
CA ARG A 319 -57.15 -8.75 -15.31
C ARG A 319 -57.82 -9.50 -16.46
N GLU A 320 -57.60 -10.80 -16.55
CA GLU A 320 -58.14 -11.66 -17.60
C GLU A 320 -59.63 -11.94 -17.39
N ALA A 321 -60.04 -12.28 -16.17
CA ALA A 321 -61.45 -12.34 -15.78
C ALA A 321 -62.15 -10.99 -15.99
N LYS A 322 -61.50 -9.86 -15.66
CA LYS A 322 -62.05 -8.54 -15.92
C LYS A 322 -62.27 -8.31 -17.43
N ARG A 323 -61.31 -8.66 -18.31
CA ARG A 323 -61.56 -8.63 -19.76
C ARG A 323 -62.73 -9.53 -20.16
N MET A 324 -62.72 -10.79 -19.73
CA MET A 324 -63.80 -11.74 -20.07
C MET A 324 -65.19 -11.24 -19.63
N TYR A 325 -65.28 -10.48 -18.54
CA TYR A 325 -66.52 -9.80 -18.14
C TYR A 325 -66.80 -8.52 -18.94
N GLU A 326 -65.79 -7.71 -19.28
CA GLU A 326 -65.93 -6.53 -20.14
C GLU A 326 -66.37 -6.92 -21.56
N ASP A 327 -65.68 -7.89 -22.19
CA ASP A 327 -66.03 -8.50 -23.48
C ASP A 327 -67.46 -9.08 -23.43
N LYS A 328 -67.84 -9.75 -22.33
CA LYS A 328 -69.19 -10.32 -22.17
C LYS A 328 -70.27 -9.26 -21.91
N ILE A 329 -69.93 -8.14 -21.28
CA ILE A 329 -70.80 -6.97 -21.16
C ILE A 329 -70.98 -6.34 -22.54
N GLU A 330 -69.91 -6.13 -23.31
CA GLU A 330 -69.98 -5.57 -24.67
C GLU A 330 -70.85 -6.45 -25.59
N ASP A 331 -70.74 -7.78 -25.50
CA ASP A 331 -71.62 -8.72 -26.21
C ASP A 331 -73.09 -8.65 -25.75
N LEU A 332 -73.35 -8.49 -24.46
CA LEU A 332 -74.72 -8.33 -23.93
C LEU A 332 -75.30 -6.96 -24.27
N GLU A 333 -74.47 -5.91 -24.31
CA GLU A 333 -74.85 -4.57 -24.77
C GLU A 333 -75.14 -4.56 -26.26
N LYS A 334 -74.35 -5.25 -27.10
CA LYS A 334 -74.67 -5.47 -28.53
C LYS A 334 -75.98 -6.22 -28.71
N GLN A 335 -76.20 -7.32 -27.96
CA GLN A 335 -77.45 -8.08 -27.99
C GLN A 335 -78.64 -7.23 -27.52
N LEU A 336 -78.44 -6.37 -26.52
CA LEU A 336 -79.46 -5.45 -26.03
C LEU A 336 -79.75 -4.32 -27.05
N HIS A 337 -78.74 -3.78 -27.74
CA HIS A 337 -78.93 -2.81 -28.81
C HIS A 337 -79.61 -3.44 -30.04
N LEU A 338 -79.25 -4.66 -30.41
CA LEU A 338 -79.95 -5.44 -31.44
C LEU A 338 -81.42 -5.64 -31.05
N ALA A 339 -81.71 -6.15 -29.86
CA ALA A 339 -83.08 -6.34 -29.38
C ALA A 339 -83.86 -5.02 -29.26
N HIS A 340 -83.20 -3.89 -28.96
CA HIS A 340 -83.85 -2.57 -28.99
C HIS A 340 -84.06 -2.05 -30.42
N SER A 341 -83.19 -2.37 -31.38
CA SER A 341 -83.42 -2.07 -32.81
C SER A 341 -84.56 -2.92 -33.35
N GLU A 342 -84.56 -4.23 -33.11
CA GLU A 342 -85.62 -5.17 -33.46
C GLU A 342 -86.96 -4.77 -32.82
N MET A 343 -86.97 -4.36 -31.54
CA MET A 343 -88.19 -3.84 -30.90
C MET A 343 -88.60 -2.47 -31.44
N ALA A 344 -87.67 -1.58 -31.80
CA ALA A 344 -87.99 -0.28 -32.37
C ALA A 344 -88.53 -0.43 -33.81
N GLU A 345 -87.93 -1.31 -34.61
CA GLU A 345 -88.37 -1.70 -35.95
C GLU A 345 -89.76 -2.34 -35.85
N ALA A 346 -89.96 -3.38 -35.03
CA ALA A 346 -91.26 -4.00 -34.80
C ALA A 346 -92.30 -3.04 -34.20
N GLN A 347 -91.89 -2.02 -33.44
CA GLN A 347 -92.77 -0.96 -32.97
C GLN A 347 -93.11 0.03 -34.10
N THR A 348 -92.18 0.38 -34.98
CA THR A 348 -92.50 1.19 -36.19
C THR A 348 -93.32 0.43 -37.20
N GLU A 349 -93.14 -0.89 -37.35
CA GLU A 349 -94.04 -1.77 -38.11
C GLU A 349 -95.42 -1.82 -37.44
N ARG A 350 -95.49 -1.98 -36.11
CA ARG A 350 -96.76 -1.92 -35.37
C ARG A 350 -97.46 -0.58 -35.55
N ASP A 351 -96.73 0.53 -35.49
CA ASP A 351 -97.29 1.87 -35.64
C ASP A 351 -97.66 2.15 -37.10
N GLN A 352 -96.93 1.62 -38.08
CA GLN A 352 -97.36 1.58 -39.49
C GLN A 352 -98.62 0.75 -39.65
N TYR A 353 -98.69 -0.49 -39.17
CA TYR A 353 -99.90 -1.32 -39.23
C TYR A 353 -101.06 -0.71 -38.43
N SER A 354 -100.81 0.02 -37.36
CA SER A 354 -101.83 0.74 -36.59
C SER A 354 -102.27 2.03 -37.28
N GLN A 355 -101.39 2.67 -38.07
CA GLN A 355 -101.74 3.81 -38.91
C GLN A 355 -102.42 3.38 -40.20
N GLU A 356 -102.05 2.25 -40.80
CA GLU A 356 -102.75 1.61 -41.91
C GLU A 356 -104.11 1.09 -41.47
N SER A 357 -104.19 0.38 -40.33
CA SER A 357 -105.46 -0.04 -39.72
C SER A 357 -106.28 1.16 -39.27
N GLY A 358 -105.66 2.27 -38.84
CA GLY A 358 -106.33 3.53 -38.54
C GLY A 358 -106.89 4.18 -39.81
N ASN A 359 -106.10 4.28 -40.87
CA ASN A 359 -106.53 4.76 -42.18
C ASN A 359 -107.60 3.85 -42.82
N LEU A 360 -107.56 2.54 -42.56
CA LEU A 360 -108.59 1.58 -42.99
C LEU A 360 -109.85 1.70 -42.13
N ASP A 361 -109.74 1.92 -40.81
CA ASP A 361 -110.89 2.15 -39.95
C ASP A 361 -111.50 3.52 -40.20
N ASP A 362 -110.73 4.56 -40.51
CA ASP A 362 -111.21 5.86 -41.00
C ASP A 362 -111.90 5.71 -42.37
N GLN A 363 -111.36 4.90 -43.29
CA GLN A 363 -112.04 4.55 -44.54
C GLN A 363 -113.30 3.73 -44.31
N LEU A 364 -113.32 2.84 -43.32
CA LEU A 364 -114.45 1.97 -43.01
C LEU A 364 -115.52 2.74 -42.22
N GLN A 365 -115.15 3.69 -41.36
CA GLN A 365 -116.02 4.66 -40.72
C GLN A 365 -116.55 5.67 -41.73
N GLN A 366 -115.75 6.13 -42.70
CA GLN A 366 -116.23 6.95 -43.83
C GLN A 366 -117.20 6.14 -44.71
N LEU A 367 -116.91 4.88 -45.01
CA LEU A 367 -117.82 3.99 -45.74
C LEU A 367 -119.06 3.62 -44.92
N LEU A 368 -118.98 3.51 -43.59
CA LEU A 368 -120.13 3.34 -42.70
C LEU A 368 -120.93 4.63 -42.56
N ALA A 369 -120.29 5.80 -42.58
CA ALA A 369 -120.94 7.10 -42.57
C ALA A 369 -121.62 7.38 -43.91
N ASP A 370 -120.99 7.06 -45.05
CA ASP A 370 -121.62 7.10 -46.36
C ASP A 370 -122.65 5.98 -46.54
N LEU A 371 -122.50 4.79 -45.92
CA LEU A 371 -123.54 3.76 -45.89
C LEU A 371 -124.74 4.21 -45.04
N HIS A 372 -124.53 4.73 -43.84
CA HIS A 372 -125.58 5.25 -42.96
C HIS A 372 -126.22 6.50 -43.57
N LYS A 373 -125.45 7.34 -44.28
CA LYS A 373 -125.99 8.45 -45.08
C LYS A 373 -126.76 7.94 -46.29
N LYS A 374 -126.30 6.89 -46.98
CA LYS A 374 -127.06 6.23 -48.05
C LYS A 374 -128.27 5.48 -47.53
N GLU A 375 -128.28 5.06 -46.27
CA GLU A 375 -129.42 4.45 -45.59
C GLU A 375 -130.37 5.50 -45.00
N MET A 376 -129.87 6.70 -44.66
CA MET A 376 -130.69 7.88 -44.39
C MET A 376 -131.29 8.48 -45.66
N GLU A 377 -130.54 8.51 -46.77
CA GLU A 377 -131.05 8.86 -48.10
C GLU A 377 -132.05 7.79 -48.57
N LEU A 378 -131.74 6.49 -48.43
CA LEU A 378 -132.66 5.39 -48.77
C LEU A 378 -133.85 5.30 -47.82
N SER A 379 -133.77 5.74 -46.55
CA SER A 379 -134.94 5.81 -45.66
C SER A 379 -135.74 7.09 -45.86
N LEU A 380 -135.12 8.22 -46.21
CA LEU A 380 -135.79 9.38 -46.78
C LEU A 380 -136.49 9.01 -48.09
N GLU A 381 -135.85 8.22 -48.95
CA GLU A 381 -136.36 7.85 -50.27
C GLU A 381 -137.33 6.66 -50.19
N LYS A 382 -137.24 5.80 -49.18
CA LYS A 382 -138.32 4.85 -48.80
C LYS A 382 -139.49 5.59 -48.16
N GLU A 383 -139.27 6.61 -47.34
CA GLU A 383 -140.35 7.41 -46.74
C GLU A 383 -140.96 8.40 -47.75
N GLN A 384 -140.18 8.84 -48.75
CA GLN A 384 -140.65 9.62 -49.89
C GLN A 384 -141.32 8.73 -50.92
N ASN A 385 -140.82 7.51 -51.20
CA ASN A 385 -141.57 6.51 -51.96
C ASN A 385 -142.82 6.04 -51.21
N LYS A 386 -142.80 5.99 -49.87
CA LYS A 386 -143.98 5.72 -49.05
C LYS A 386 -144.95 6.88 -49.10
N ARG A 387 -144.51 8.14 -49.04
CA ARG A 387 -145.36 9.31 -49.32
C ARG A 387 -145.87 9.34 -50.76
N LEU A 388 -145.09 8.88 -51.74
CA LEU A 388 -145.54 8.71 -53.12
C LEU A 388 -146.53 7.56 -53.22
N TRP A 389 -146.37 6.46 -52.50
CA TRP A 389 -147.32 5.34 -52.42
C TRP A 389 -148.58 5.69 -51.61
N ASP A 390 -148.50 6.51 -50.57
CA ASP A 390 -149.63 7.01 -49.79
C ASP A 390 -150.38 8.06 -50.62
N ARG A 391 -149.65 8.91 -51.35
CA ARG A 391 -150.22 9.84 -52.33
C ARG A 391 -150.79 9.11 -53.53
N ASP A 392 -150.18 8.04 -54.02
CA ASP A 392 -150.62 7.34 -55.26
C ASP A 392 -151.61 6.22 -54.95
N THR A 393 -151.66 5.70 -53.73
CA THR A 393 -152.80 4.98 -53.16
C THR A 393 -153.92 5.96 -52.83
N GLY A 394 -153.63 7.17 -52.35
CA GLY A 394 -154.61 8.25 -52.20
C GLY A 394 -155.18 8.70 -53.56
N ASN A 395 -154.34 8.85 -54.57
CA ASN A 395 -154.72 9.12 -55.95
C ASN A 395 -155.45 7.91 -56.54
N SER A 396 -155.07 6.67 -56.22
CA SER A 396 -155.79 5.46 -56.66
C SER A 396 -157.17 5.36 -56.01
N ILE A 397 -157.30 5.64 -54.70
CA ILE A 397 -158.57 5.74 -54.00
C ILE A 397 -159.42 6.88 -54.56
N THR A 398 -158.80 8.01 -54.93
CA THR A 398 -159.47 9.16 -55.54
C THR A 398 -159.85 8.88 -57.00
N ILE A 399 -159.02 8.18 -57.76
CA ILE A 399 -159.28 7.74 -59.15
C ILE A 399 -160.33 6.65 -59.17
N ASP A 400 -160.35 5.72 -58.23
CA ASP A 400 -161.39 4.71 -58.10
C ASP A 400 -162.67 5.28 -57.47
N HIS A 401 -162.58 6.35 -56.67
CA HIS A 401 -163.75 7.14 -56.27
C HIS A 401 -164.31 7.91 -57.46
N LEU A 402 -163.48 8.59 -58.25
CA LEU A 402 -163.86 9.28 -59.48
C LEU A 402 -164.29 8.32 -60.59
N ARG A 403 -163.79 7.08 -60.62
CA ARG A 403 -164.30 6.00 -61.48
C ARG A 403 -165.62 5.48 -60.95
N ARG A 404 -165.81 5.29 -59.64
CA ARG A 404 -167.12 4.92 -59.08
C ARG A 404 -168.14 6.05 -59.22
N GLU A 405 -167.72 7.32 -59.20
CA GLU A 405 -168.57 8.46 -59.55
C GLU A 405 -168.82 8.54 -61.05
N LEU A 406 -167.80 8.32 -61.90
CA LEU A 406 -167.97 8.27 -63.34
C LEU A 406 -168.87 7.10 -63.74
N ASP A 407 -168.71 5.92 -63.17
CA ASP A 407 -169.53 4.73 -63.39
C ASP A 407 -170.93 4.89 -62.79
N ASN A 408 -171.09 5.56 -61.64
CA ASN A 408 -172.41 5.96 -61.16
C ASN A 408 -173.04 6.99 -62.10
N LYS A 409 -172.30 7.98 -62.59
CA LYS A 409 -172.76 8.98 -63.57
C LYS A 409 -172.93 8.40 -64.97
N ASN A 410 -172.29 7.28 -65.29
CA ASN A 410 -172.40 6.54 -66.55
C ASN A 410 -173.53 5.51 -66.48
N MET A 411 -173.82 4.94 -65.30
CA MET A 411 -175.05 4.19 -65.03
C MET A 411 -176.27 5.11 -64.81
N GLU A 412 -176.06 6.35 -64.37
CA GLU A 412 -177.08 7.40 -64.32
C GLU A 412 -177.29 8.01 -65.69
N LEU A 413 -176.24 8.20 -66.51
CA LEU A 413 -176.35 8.48 -67.93
C LEU A 413 -176.98 7.32 -68.69
N GLN A 414 -176.65 6.06 -68.44
CA GLN A 414 -177.34 4.92 -69.07
C GLN A 414 -178.78 4.78 -68.57
N ARG A 415 -179.10 5.15 -67.33
CA ARG A 415 -180.51 5.28 -66.88
C ARG A 415 -181.20 6.43 -67.58
N MET A 416 -180.59 7.61 -67.67
CA MET A 416 -181.12 8.79 -68.37
C MET A 416 -181.21 8.56 -69.89
N GLU A 417 -180.29 7.82 -70.49
CA GLU A 417 -180.27 7.44 -71.91
C GLU A 417 -181.24 6.30 -72.19
N ASN A 418 -181.45 5.38 -71.24
CA ASN A 418 -182.56 4.42 -71.31
C ASN A 418 -183.91 5.10 -71.09
N ILE A 419 -184.03 6.07 -70.20
CA ILE A 419 -185.23 6.90 -70.00
C ILE A 419 -185.48 7.77 -71.24
N VAL A 420 -184.43 8.34 -71.85
CA VAL A 420 -184.52 9.08 -73.12
C VAL A 420 -184.76 8.13 -74.29
N LYS A 421 -184.28 6.89 -74.28
CA LYS A 421 -184.63 5.86 -75.27
C LYS A 421 -186.09 5.43 -75.11
N THR A 422 -186.59 5.20 -73.89
CA THR A 422 -188.01 4.88 -73.68
C THR A 422 -188.88 6.09 -73.97
N MET A 423 -188.53 7.30 -73.54
CA MET A 423 -189.23 8.53 -73.97
C MET A 423 -189.13 8.75 -75.48
N LYS A 424 -188.04 8.33 -76.14
CA LYS A 424 -187.91 8.40 -77.61
C LYS A 424 -188.75 7.34 -78.31
N THR A 425 -188.80 6.09 -77.85
CA THR A 425 -189.68 5.04 -78.42
C THR A 425 -191.13 5.23 -78.03
N GLU A 426 -191.40 5.87 -76.90
CA GLU A 426 -192.73 6.23 -76.43
C GLU A 426 -193.24 7.49 -77.14
N CYS A 427 -192.41 8.52 -77.37
CA CYS A 427 -192.76 9.67 -78.21
C CYS A 427 -192.84 9.28 -79.69
N GLN A 428 -191.94 8.42 -80.20
CA GLN A 428 -192.04 7.81 -81.53
C GLN A 428 -193.34 7.00 -81.64
N GLY A 429 -193.62 6.12 -80.67
CA GLY A 429 -194.84 5.31 -80.63
C GLY A 429 -196.11 6.11 -80.35
N GLN A 430 -196.03 7.25 -79.67
CA GLN A 430 -197.12 8.20 -79.45
C GLN A 430 -197.36 9.04 -80.70
N MET A 431 -196.32 9.40 -81.44
CA MET A 431 -196.41 10.03 -82.76
C MET A 431 -196.91 9.04 -83.82
N GLU A 432 -196.56 7.75 -83.75
CA GLU A 432 -197.11 6.68 -84.59
C GLU A 432 -198.58 6.38 -84.24
N ARG A 433 -198.95 6.38 -82.94
CA ARG A 433 -200.36 6.30 -82.50
C ARG A 433 -201.15 7.56 -82.86
N GLN A 434 -200.55 8.74 -82.81
CA GLN A 434 -201.16 9.97 -83.35
C GLN A 434 -201.30 9.91 -84.87
N MET A 435 -200.31 9.41 -85.60
CA MET A 435 -200.38 9.22 -87.06
C MET A 435 -201.45 8.19 -87.44
N ALA A 436 -201.59 7.09 -86.68
CA ALA A 436 -202.66 6.12 -86.86
C ALA A 436 -204.04 6.76 -86.58
N ALA A 437 -204.20 7.47 -85.46
CA ALA A 437 -205.43 8.18 -85.13
C ALA A 437 -205.74 9.33 -86.10
N ILE A 438 -204.73 10.02 -86.65
CA ILE A 438 -204.87 11.05 -87.69
C ILE A 438 -205.24 10.41 -89.02
N LYS A 439 -204.71 9.23 -89.36
CA LYS A 439 -205.08 8.50 -90.57
C LYS A 439 -206.51 7.98 -90.49
N GLU A 440 -206.88 7.33 -89.38
CA GLU A 440 -208.26 6.90 -89.12
C GLU A 440 -209.23 8.08 -89.07
N LYS A 441 -208.81 9.21 -88.48
CA LYS A 441 -209.57 10.47 -88.50
C LYS A 441 -209.66 11.05 -89.92
N ASN A 442 -208.62 10.97 -90.75
CA ASN A 442 -208.67 11.42 -92.15
C ASN A 442 -209.58 10.52 -93.01
N GLU A 443 -209.51 9.20 -92.84
CA GLU A 443 -210.46 8.26 -93.46
C GLU A 443 -211.89 8.48 -92.93
N SER A 444 -212.05 8.95 -91.69
CA SER A 444 -213.34 9.41 -91.15
C SER A 444 -213.77 10.76 -91.75
N ILE A 445 -212.84 11.67 -92.04
CA ILE A 445 -213.08 12.96 -92.69
C ILE A 445 -213.44 12.76 -94.16
N GLU A 446 -212.87 11.77 -94.86
CA GLU A 446 -213.30 11.41 -96.23
C GLU A 446 -214.69 10.78 -96.23
N ARG A 447 -215.02 9.91 -95.26
CA ARG A 447 -216.40 9.40 -95.06
C ARG A 447 -217.38 10.51 -94.66
N VAL A 448 -216.97 11.45 -93.82
CA VAL A 448 -217.75 12.66 -93.51
C VAL A 448 -217.82 13.59 -94.72
N SER A 449 -216.84 13.61 -95.61
CA SER A 449 -216.85 14.43 -96.83
C SER A 449 -217.76 13.83 -97.91
N SER A 450 -217.83 12.50 -98.05
CA SER A 450 -218.81 11.87 -98.94
C SER A 450 -220.24 11.99 -98.39
N LEU A 451 -220.43 11.85 -97.07
CA LEU A 451 -221.69 12.18 -96.41
C LEU A 451 -222.03 13.69 -96.50
N THR A 452 -221.03 14.58 -96.46
CA THR A 452 -221.22 16.03 -96.63
C THR A 452 -221.52 16.37 -98.09
N ALA A 453 -220.96 15.66 -99.07
CA ALA A 453 -221.35 15.80 -100.47
C ALA A 453 -222.79 15.32 -100.72
N GLN A 454 -223.24 14.26 -100.03
CA GLN A 454 -224.66 13.86 -100.01
C GLN A 454 -225.54 14.87 -99.26
N LEU A 455 -225.03 15.50 -98.19
CA LEU A 455 -225.72 16.54 -97.43
C LEU A 455 -225.83 17.85 -98.22
N GLU A 456 -224.80 18.27 -98.95
CA GLU A 456 -224.87 19.44 -99.83
C GLU A 456 -225.69 19.14 -101.09
N SER A 457 -225.66 17.91 -101.63
CA SER A 457 -226.57 17.50 -102.72
C SER A 457 -228.05 17.59 -102.30
N THR A 458 -228.38 17.12 -101.08
CA THR A 458 -229.73 17.24 -100.53
C THR A 458 -230.08 18.66 -100.09
N LYS A 459 -229.14 19.43 -99.52
CA LYS A 459 -229.31 20.87 -99.22
C LYS A 459 -229.39 21.74 -100.47
N GLU A 460 -228.81 21.37 -101.60
CA GLU A 460 -228.88 22.14 -102.85
C GLU A 460 -230.22 21.88 -103.55
N MET A 461 -230.71 20.63 -103.48
CA MET A 461 -232.11 20.33 -103.82
C MET A 461 -233.07 21.10 -102.89
N LEU A 462 -232.77 21.16 -101.59
CA LEU A 462 -233.50 21.99 -100.63
C LEU A 462 -233.33 23.49 -100.91
N ARG A 463 -232.16 23.95 -101.39
CA ARG A 463 -231.88 25.36 -101.73
C ARG A 463 -232.71 25.79 -102.92
N LYS A 464 -232.87 24.96 -103.95
CA LYS A 464 -233.83 25.22 -105.04
C LYS A 464 -235.27 25.30 -104.55
N VAL A 465 -235.69 24.38 -103.67
CA VAL A 465 -237.03 24.44 -103.05
C VAL A 465 -237.21 25.67 -102.14
N VAL A 466 -236.14 26.11 -101.47
CA VAL A 466 -236.09 27.33 -100.66
C VAL A 466 -236.06 28.59 -101.53
N GLU A 467 -235.45 28.54 -102.72
CA GLU A 467 -235.38 29.67 -103.64
C GLU A 467 -236.69 29.86 -104.41
N ASP A 468 -237.38 28.79 -104.80
CA ASP A 468 -238.79 28.82 -105.24
C ASP A 468 -239.75 29.30 -104.11
N LEU A 469 -239.37 29.09 -102.84
CA LEU A 469 -240.07 29.65 -101.68
C LEU A 469 -239.70 31.12 -101.41
N THR A 470 -238.46 31.57 -101.64
CA THR A 470 -238.10 32.99 -101.48
C THR A 470 -238.52 33.85 -102.66
N ALA A 471 -238.66 33.28 -103.86
CA ALA A 471 -239.42 33.88 -104.96
C ALA A 471 -240.90 34.13 -104.57
N LYS A 472 -241.43 33.36 -103.60
CA LYS A 472 -242.74 33.61 -102.97
C LYS A 472 -242.67 34.43 -101.67
N LYS A 473 -241.50 34.54 -101.01
CA LYS A 473 -241.30 35.35 -99.79
C LYS A 473 -240.92 36.80 -100.07
N ILE A 474 -240.20 37.12 -101.15
CA ILE A 474 -239.81 38.51 -101.48
C ILE A 474 -240.79 39.17 -102.46
N ASN A 475 -241.76 38.40 -102.96
CA ASN A 475 -243.08 38.91 -103.38
C ASN A 475 -244.10 38.97 -102.21
N LEU A 476 -243.75 38.44 -101.03
CA LEU A 476 -244.49 38.66 -99.79
C LEU A 476 -243.91 39.86 -99.02
N GLU A 477 -242.60 40.09 -99.01
CA GLU A 477 -241.99 41.43 -98.97
C GLU A 477 -242.34 42.19 -100.27
N ALA A 478 -242.09 43.50 -100.32
CA ALA A 478 -242.71 44.45 -101.27
C ALA A 478 -244.26 44.57 -101.13
N SER A 479 -244.99 43.46 -100.98
CA SER A 479 -246.32 43.45 -100.37
C SER A 479 -246.22 43.74 -98.85
N GLU A 480 -245.19 43.20 -98.20
CA GLU A 480 -244.75 43.64 -96.87
C GLU A 480 -243.89 44.91 -96.99
N ARG A 481 -244.63 45.96 -97.34
CA ARG A 481 -244.66 47.26 -96.67
C ARG A 481 -243.67 48.30 -97.22
N THR A 482 -244.01 49.17 -98.20
CA THR A 482 -245.31 49.64 -98.76
C THR A 482 -246.39 50.09 -97.77
N VAL A 483 -246.09 49.90 -96.49
CA VAL A 483 -246.81 50.30 -95.28
C VAL A 483 -245.76 50.83 -94.28
N SER A 484 -244.49 50.42 -94.39
CA SER A 484 -243.33 51.13 -93.83
C SER A 484 -243.12 52.46 -94.55
N ASP A 485 -243.30 52.48 -95.88
CA ASP A 485 -243.41 53.72 -96.67
C ASP A 485 -244.57 54.63 -96.20
N LEU A 486 -245.60 54.06 -95.56
CA LEU A 486 -246.70 54.79 -94.92
C LEU A 486 -246.50 55.02 -93.41
N THR A 487 -245.50 54.40 -92.77
CA THR A 487 -245.20 54.53 -91.33
C THR A 487 -244.05 55.51 -91.09
N ALA A 488 -242.99 55.46 -91.92
CA ALA A 488 -241.95 56.49 -91.95
C ALA A 488 -242.49 57.83 -92.48
N CYS A 489 -243.44 57.80 -93.42
CA CYS A 489 -244.23 58.96 -93.83
C CYS A 489 -245.22 59.43 -92.73
N LEU A 490 -245.29 58.75 -91.59
CA LEU A 490 -246.02 59.16 -90.38
C LEU A 490 -245.08 59.82 -89.36
N GLN A 491 -243.84 59.30 -89.22
CA GLN A 491 -242.76 60.01 -88.51
C GLN A 491 -242.29 61.29 -89.24
N GLU A 492 -242.63 61.45 -90.53
CA GLU A 492 -242.51 62.69 -91.32
C GLU A 492 -242.93 63.95 -90.54
N LYS A 493 -243.98 63.84 -89.70
CA LYS A 493 -244.53 64.98 -88.96
C LYS A 493 -243.97 65.15 -87.55
N GLU A 494 -243.36 64.13 -86.94
CA GLU A 494 -242.98 64.18 -85.51
C GLU A 494 -241.71 65.02 -85.27
N ARG A 495 -240.62 64.80 -86.01
CA ARG A 495 -239.47 65.73 -85.95
C ARG A 495 -239.66 67.02 -86.75
N ALA A 496 -240.68 67.09 -87.61
CA ALA A 496 -241.12 68.36 -88.17
C ALA A 496 -241.70 69.33 -87.13
N ILE A 497 -241.98 68.86 -85.90
CA ILE A 497 -242.36 69.70 -84.76
C ILE A 497 -241.12 70.13 -83.96
N GLU A 498 -240.14 69.24 -83.77
CA GLU A 498 -238.89 69.55 -83.08
C GLU A 498 -238.00 70.54 -83.86
N ILE A 499 -238.17 70.65 -85.19
CA ILE A 499 -237.74 71.79 -86.04
C ILE A 499 -237.88 73.10 -85.27
N THR A 500 -239.07 73.33 -84.73
CA THR A 500 -239.45 74.65 -84.26
C THR A 500 -238.84 74.99 -82.90
N ASN A 501 -238.36 74.05 -82.08
CA ASN A 501 -238.13 74.33 -80.66
C ASN A 501 -236.80 75.02 -80.31
N GLU A 502 -235.65 74.69 -80.94
CA GLU A 502 -234.42 75.48 -80.76
C GLU A 502 -234.37 76.69 -81.70
N GLU A 503 -235.01 76.64 -82.87
CA GLU A 503 -235.31 77.85 -83.65
C GLU A 503 -236.20 78.83 -82.85
N ILE A 504 -237.04 78.32 -81.93
CA ILE A 504 -237.83 79.09 -80.94
C ILE A 504 -237.13 79.27 -79.59
N LYS A 505 -235.93 78.71 -79.40
CA LYS A 505 -234.93 79.24 -78.47
C LYS A 505 -234.05 80.32 -79.11
N LYS A 506 -234.43 80.75 -80.31
CA LYS A 506 -234.67 82.15 -80.76
C LYS A 506 -233.58 83.18 -80.50
N LEU A 507 -233.43 84.09 -81.46
CA LEU A 507 -233.86 85.51 -81.48
C LEU A 507 -234.12 86.28 -80.14
N ARG A 508 -233.59 85.83 -79.01
CA ARG A 508 -233.88 86.20 -77.61
C ARG A 508 -232.65 86.03 -76.70
N SER A 509 -231.55 85.50 -77.22
CA SER A 509 -230.20 85.63 -76.64
C SER A 509 -229.12 85.77 -77.74
N ARG A 510 -228.85 86.93 -78.37
CA ARG A 510 -229.41 88.31 -78.36
C ARG A 510 -228.50 89.12 -79.31
N VAL A 511 -228.89 90.04 -80.20
CA VAL A 511 -230.15 90.75 -80.57
C VAL A 511 -230.71 91.75 -79.55
N ASP A 512 -230.51 91.53 -78.26
CA ASP A 512 -230.60 92.56 -77.19
C ASP A 512 -229.28 92.72 -76.43
N SER A 513 -228.19 92.38 -77.11
CA SER A 513 -226.81 92.80 -76.87
C SER A 513 -226.16 92.85 -78.26
N LYS A 514 -226.73 93.55 -79.26
CA LYS A 514 -226.96 95.02 -79.27
C LYS A 514 -225.67 95.76 -78.91
N LEU A 515 -225.13 96.61 -79.79
CA LEU A 515 -225.90 97.49 -80.70
C LEU A 515 -226.88 98.42 -79.95
N GLN A 516 -226.51 98.68 -78.69
CA GLN A 516 -226.34 100.02 -78.15
C GLN A 516 -224.85 100.10 -77.76
N GLU A 517 -223.91 100.28 -78.70
CA GLU A 517 -224.03 100.54 -80.15
C GLU A 517 -223.19 99.53 -80.99
#